data_AF-A0A011PCP0-F1
#
_entry.id   AF-A0A011PCP0-F1
#
_cell.length_a   1.000
_cell.length_b   1.000
_cell.length_c   1.000
_cell.angle_alpha   90.00
_cell.angle_beta   90.00
_cell.angle_gamma   90.00
#
_symmetry.space_group_name_H-M   'P 1'
#
loop_
_entity.id
_entity.type
_entity.pdbx_description
1 polymer ?
#
loop_
_entity_poly.entity_id
_entity_poly.type
_entity_poly.pdbx_seq_one_letter_code
_entity_poly.pdbx_strand_id
1 'polypeptide(L)'
;MRNPIMSHLRGAVRDEITHAFEVTGHARPRDIARLVCATRTADILTLGTRLAEDALTEIARRELKKSTQDRDPVSQLELPGVPVALISQLPQAISIPVEDADGDTDDGIIYKPLTQVTLADVDAHLDLLSAQIVADTRRHRAVKELRDLAWAAGATSDSVILVSLSGAQQRIGEVV
;
A
#
# COMPACT_ATOMS: atom_id res chain seq x y z
N MET A 1 4.91 7.07 -11.84
CA MET A 1 5.85 7.83 -12.71
C MET A 1 7.29 7.39 -12.45
N ARG A 2 8.16 7.32 -13.48
CA ARG A 2 9.54 6.81 -13.38
C ARG A 2 10.42 7.86 -12.69
N ASN A 3 10.97 7.55 -11.51
CA ASN A 3 11.78 8.51 -10.73
C ASN A 3 12.99 9.01 -11.55
N PRO A 4 13.08 10.32 -11.87
CA PRO A 4 14.13 10.87 -12.75
C PRO A 4 15.53 10.70 -12.16
N ILE A 5 15.67 10.76 -10.83
CA ILE A 5 16.93 10.56 -10.11
C ILE A 5 17.44 9.13 -10.31
N MET A 6 16.55 8.14 -10.25
CA MET A 6 16.89 6.74 -10.54
C MET A 6 17.30 6.52 -12.00
N SER A 7 16.76 7.30 -12.94
CA SER A 7 17.20 7.25 -14.34
C SER A 7 18.62 7.80 -14.51
N HIS A 8 18.94 8.90 -13.81
CA HIS A 8 20.27 9.52 -13.85
C HIS A 8 21.34 8.63 -13.20
N LEU A 9 21.03 8.03 -12.04
CA LEU A 9 21.94 7.08 -11.37
C LEU A 9 22.18 5.82 -12.22
N ARG A 10 21.14 5.32 -12.91
CA ARG A 10 21.29 4.20 -13.86
C ARG A 10 22.17 4.57 -15.06
N GLY A 11 22.09 5.80 -15.54
CA GLY A 11 23.00 6.33 -16.56
C GLY A 11 24.44 6.33 -16.07
N ALA A 12 24.69 6.94 -14.91
CA ALA A 12 26.02 7.01 -14.31
C ALA A 12 26.65 5.62 -14.05
N VAL A 13 25.86 4.64 -13.59
CA VAL A 13 26.34 3.26 -13.42
C VAL A 13 26.70 2.63 -14.77
N ARG A 14 25.94 2.89 -15.83
CA ARG A 14 26.22 2.35 -17.16
C ARG A 14 27.47 2.94 -17.78
N ASP A 15 27.66 4.25 -17.62
CA ASP A 15 28.85 4.95 -18.09
C ASP A 15 30.10 4.40 -17.39
N GLU A 16 30.01 4.17 -16.07
CA GLU A 16 31.12 3.63 -15.30
C GLU A 16 31.42 2.16 -15.61
N ILE A 17 30.40 1.34 -15.90
CA ILE A 17 30.60 -0.03 -16.39
C ILE A 17 31.35 -0.02 -17.73
N THR A 18 30.95 0.87 -18.63
CA THR A 18 31.58 0.99 -19.97
C THR A 18 33.04 1.42 -19.82
N HIS A 19 33.30 2.43 -19.00
CA HIS A 19 34.64 2.90 -18.68
C HIS A 19 35.53 1.81 -18.05
N ALA A 20 34.99 1.05 -17.07
CA ALA A 20 35.73 -0.02 -16.42
C ALA A 20 36.12 -1.14 -17.40
N PHE A 21 35.22 -1.49 -18.34
CA PHE A 21 35.53 -2.45 -19.40
C PHE A 21 36.60 -1.94 -20.37
N GLU A 22 36.57 -0.65 -20.73
CA GLU A 22 37.57 -0.05 -21.61
C GLU A 22 38.96 0.02 -20.97
N VAL A 23 39.05 0.37 -19.69
CA VAL A 23 40.32 0.59 -19.00
C VAL A 23 40.94 -0.70 -18.44
N THR A 24 40.12 -1.57 -17.87
CA THR A 24 40.59 -2.74 -17.10
C THR A 24 40.10 -4.08 -17.62
N GLY A 25 39.26 -4.08 -18.66
CA GLY A 25 38.70 -5.28 -19.28
C GLY A 25 37.63 -6.01 -18.45
N HIS A 26 37.32 -5.56 -17.22
CA HIS A 26 36.29 -6.15 -16.38
C HIS A 26 35.67 -5.14 -15.41
N ALA A 27 34.41 -5.37 -15.03
CA ALA A 27 33.66 -4.49 -14.14
C ALA A 27 33.34 -5.21 -12.81
N ARG A 28 33.77 -4.64 -11.68
CA ARG A 28 33.38 -5.11 -10.33
C ARG A 28 32.20 -4.28 -9.81
N PRO A 29 31.00 -4.88 -9.62
CA PRO A 29 29.81 -4.12 -9.26
C PRO A 29 29.94 -3.28 -7.98
N ARG A 30 30.69 -3.76 -6.99
CA ARG A 30 30.88 -3.06 -5.72
C ARG A 30 31.81 -1.85 -5.83
N ASP A 31 32.77 -1.88 -6.75
CA ASP A 31 33.69 -0.77 -6.99
C ASP A 31 32.98 0.32 -7.81
N ILE A 32 32.21 -0.07 -8.82
CA ILE A 32 31.32 0.84 -9.56
C ILE A 32 30.32 1.52 -8.62
N ALA A 33 29.68 0.75 -7.75
CA ALA A 33 28.73 1.31 -6.78
C ALA A 33 29.42 2.33 -5.86
N ARG A 34 30.62 2.03 -5.35
CA ARG A 34 31.39 2.97 -4.51
C ARG A 34 31.74 4.24 -5.26
N LEU A 35 32.17 4.12 -6.52
CA LEU A 35 32.57 5.27 -7.32
C LEU A 35 31.36 6.15 -7.65
N VAL A 36 30.26 5.56 -8.12
CA VAL A 36 29.01 6.30 -8.37
C VAL A 36 28.50 6.94 -7.07
N CYS A 37 28.63 6.26 -5.92
CA CYS A 37 28.33 6.84 -4.62
C CYS A 37 29.18 8.07 -4.27
N ALA A 38 30.47 8.07 -4.62
CA ALA A 38 31.37 9.19 -4.38
C ALA A 38 31.14 10.34 -5.36
N THR A 39 30.76 10.06 -6.62
CA THR A 39 30.62 11.06 -7.68
C THR A 39 29.23 11.70 -7.74
N ARG A 40 28.17 10.96 -7.37
CA ARG A 40 26.77 11.40 -7.45
C ARG A 40 26.13 11.51 -6.07
N THR A 41 26.87 12.08 -5.12
CA THR A 41 26.44 12.23 -3.72
C THR A 41 25.13 12.99 -3.58
N ALA A 42 24.92 14.08 -4.31
CA ALA A 42 23.69 14.88 -4.24
C ALA A 42 22.43 14.09 -4.67
N ASP A 43 22.53 13.34 -5.77
CA ASP A 43 21.43 12.50 -6.27
C ASP A 43 21.10 11.37 -5.29
N ILE A 44 22.13 10.78 -4.68
CA ILE A 44 21.99 9.70 -3.69
C ILE A 44 21.44 10.20 -2.37
N LEU A 45 21.88 11.37 -1.91
CA LEU A 45 21.33 12.02 -0.72
C LEU A 45 19.85 12.35 -0.94
N THR A 46 19.48 12.90 -2.10
CA THR A 46 18.08 13.20 -2.43
C THR A 46 17.23 11.93 -2.46
N LEU A 47 17.73 10.85 -3.07
CA LEU A 47 17.05 9.56 -3.06
C LEU A 47 16.93 8.99 -1.63
N GLY A 48 18.00 9.09 -0.85
CA GLY A 48 18.04 8.64 0.55
C GLY A 48 17.07 9.40 1.44
N THR A 49 16.96 10.71 1.28
CA THR A 49 15.97 11.55 1.99
C THR A 49 14.56 11.10 1.67
N ARG A 50 14.23 10.88 0.39
CA ARG A 50 12.89 10.39 0.00
C ARG A 50 12.58 9.01 0.57
N LEU A 51 13.53 8.08 0.50
CA LEU A 51 13.36 6.75 1.11
C LEU A 51 13.19 6.83 2.64
N ALA A 52 13.88 7.77 3.29
CA ALA A 52 13.73 8.01 4.72
C ALA A 52 12.37 8.64 5.04
N GLU A 53 11.90 9.60 4.23
CA GLU A 53 10.55 10.17 4.34
C GLU A 53 9.47 9.10 4.18
N ASP A 54 9.54 8.27 3.14
CA ASP A 54 8.59 7.17 2.93
C ASP A 54 8.55 6.21 4.15
N ALA A 55 9.73 5.84 4.66
CA ALA A 55 9.83 4.98 5.85
C ALA A 55 9.28 5.65 7.12
N LEU A 56 9.54 6.95 7.31
CA LEU A 56 9.03 7.71 8.44
C LEU A 56 7.51 7.92 8.33
N THR A 57 6.97 8.10 7.13
CA THR A 57 5.54 8.17 6.87
C THR A 57 4.85 6.87 7.28
N GLU A 58 5.40 5.71 6.93
CA GLU A 58 4.88 4.41 7.36
C GLU A 58 4.92 4.23 8.89
N ILE A 59 6.01 4.67 9.53
CA ILE A 59 6.12 4.67 10.99
C ILE A 59 5.06 5.60 11.60
N ALA A 60 4.92 6.82 11.07
CA ALA A 60 3.95 7.79 11.54
C ALA A 60 2.51 7.27 11.40
N ARG A 61 2.15 6.66 10.26
CA ARG A 61 0.84 5.99 10.07
C ARG A 61 0.58 4.95 11.14
N ARG A 62 1.55 4.07 11.39
CA ARG A 62 1.42 3.00 12.38
C ARG A 62 1.24 3.56 13.79
N GLU A 63 2.01 4.56 14.18
CA GLU A 63 1.91 5.20 15.50
C GLU A 63 0.62 6.01 15.65
N LEU A 64 0.16 6.70 14.61
CA LEU A 64 -1.14 7.39 14.59
C LEU A 64 -2.30 6.41 14.77
N LYS A 65 -2.28 5.28 14.04
CA LYS A 65 -3.28 4.22 14.18
C LYS A 65 -3.25 3.56 15.57
N LYS A 66 -2.07 3.33 16.13
CA LYS A 66 -1.91 2.71 17.45
C LYS A 66 -2.34 3.64 18.58
N SER A 67 -1.94 4.91 18.54
CA SER A 67 -2.31 5.91 19.55
C SER A 67 -3.81 6.19 19.61
N THR A 68 -4.55 5.94 18.52
CA THR A 68 -6.01 5.99 18.47
C THR A 68 -6.70 4.68 18.86
N GLN A 69 -5.96 3.58 19.03
CA GLN A 69 -6.48 2.29 19.51
C GLN A 69 -6.20 2.03 21.00
N ASP A 70 -5.02 2.44 21.50
CA ASP A 70 -4.56 2.14 22.87
C ASP A 70 -5.02 3.16 23.93
N ARG A 71 -5.76 4.21 23.56
CA ARG A 71 -6.29 5.19 24.53
C ARG A 71 -7.56 4.64 25.20
N ASP A 72 -7.54 4.58 26.53
CA ASP A 72 -8.64 4.13 27.40
C ASP A 72 -9.99 4.75 26.97
N PRO A 73 -11.09 3.98 26.85
CA PRO A 73 -12.41 4.51 26.53
C PRO A 73 -12.92 5.50 27.58
N VAL A 74 -12.32 5.57 28.77
CA VAL A 74 -12.68 6.54 29.81
C VAL A 74 -12.02 7.92 29.58
N SER A 75 -10.97 7.99 28.74
CA SER A 75 -10.47 9.28 28.22
C SER A 75 -11.27 9.78 27.03
N GLN A 76 -12.41 9.14 26.73
CA GLN A 76 -13.39 9.64 25.77
C GLN A 76 -13.71 11.08 26.11
N LEU A 77 -13.55 11.91 25.08
CA LEU A 77 -14.28 13.16 24.99
C LEU A 77 -15.72 12.92 25.44
N GLU A 78 -16.17 13.72 26.40
CA GLU A 78 -17.59 14.01 26.50
C GLU A 78 -17.95 14.78 25.22
N LEU A 79 -18.34 14.07 24.14
CA LEU A 79 -18.99 14.69 22.99
C LEU A 79 -20.36 15.16 23.50
N PRO A 80 -20.57 16.46 23.74
CA PRO A 80 -21.76 16.93 24.43
C PRO A 80 -23.00 16.58 23.61
N GLY A 81 -23.98 15.90 24.22
CA GLY A 81 -25.21 15.49 23.56
C GLY A 81 -25.14 14.18 22.76
N VAL A 82 -24.00 13.47 22.74
CA VAL A 82 -23.89 12.16 22.08
C VAL A 82 -24.16 11.03 23.10
N PRO A 83 -25.06 10.07 22.82
CA PRO A 83 -25.31 8.95 23.72
C PRO A 83 -24.07 8.08 23.93
N VAL A 84 -23.78 7.69 25.17
CA VAL A 84 -22.62 6.86 25.55
C VAL A 84 -22.54 5.55 24.73
N ALA A 85 -23.70 4.96 24.42
CA ALA A 85 -23.79 3.75 23.60
C ALA A 85 -23.30 3.94 22.16
N LEU A 86 -23.36 5.17 21.63
CA LEU A 86 -22.79 5.53 20.34
C LEU A 86 -21.30 5.86 20.47
N ILE A 87 -20.91 6.59 21.52
CA ILE A 87 -19.49 6.93 21.78
C ILE A 87 -18.62 5.66 21.87
N SER A 88 -19.13 4.57 22.46
CA SER A 88 -18.41 3.30 22.55
C SER A 88 -18.15 2.60 21.21
N GLN A 89 -18.87 2.98 20.15
CA GLN A 89 -18.72 2.42 18.81
C GLN A 89 -17.93 3.34 17.86
N LEU A 90 -17.73 4.60 18.25
CA LEU A 90 -17.06 5.57 17.41
C LEU A 90 -15.53 5.39 17.47
N PRO A 91 -14.82 5.49 16.33
CA PRO A 91 -13.37 5.52 16.33
C PRO A 91 -12.87 6.83 16.96
N GLN A 92 -11.64 6.86 17.47
CA GLN A 92 -11.09 8.08 18.07
C GLN A 92 -10.73 9.17 17.05
N ALA A 93 -10.44 8.75 15.82
CA ALA A 93 -10.14 9.60 14.69
C ALA A 93 -10.73 8.98 13.42
N ILE A 94 -10.96 9.82 12.41
CA ILE A 94 -11.42 9.41 11.09
C ILE A 94 -10.38 9.74 10.04
N SER A 95 -10.43 9.00 8.94
CA SER A 95 -9.55 9.15 7.78
C SER A 95 -10.21 10.03 6.73
N ILE A 96 -9.58 11.15 6.39
CA ILE A 96 -10.13 12.14 5.45
C ILE A 96 -9.26 12.14 4.19
N PRO A 97 -9.85 11.88 3.00
CA PRO A 97 -9.12 11.99 1.74
C PRO A 97 -8.81 13.47 1.44
N VAL A 98 -7.60 13.74 0.95
CA VAL A 98 -7.13 15.06 0.51
C VAL A 98 -7.24 15.16 -1.00
N GLU A 99 -7.95 16.17 -1.50
CA GLU A 99 -8.23 16.35 -2.93
C GLU A 99 -6.96 16.64 -3.77
N ASP A 100 -5.91 17.20 -3.15
CA ASP A 100 -4.68 17.63 -3.83
C ASP A 100 -3.54 16.59 -3.83
N ALA A 101 -3.80 15.35 -3.41
CA ALA A 101 -2.79 14.30 -3.48
C ALA A 101 -2.68 13.77 -4.92
N ASP A 102 -1.62 14.15 -5.62
CA ASP A 102 -1.27 13.65 -6.97
C ASP A 102 -1.20 12.11 -6.98
N GLY A 103 -2.32 11.46 -7.33
CA GLY A 103 -2.42 10.09 -7.83
C GLY A 103 -1.98 8.94 -6.92
N ASP A 104 -2.94 8.08 -6.57
CA ASP A 104 -2.80 6.64 -6.24
C ASP A 104 -1.80 6.26 -5.13
N THR A 105 -1.37 7.23 -4.33
CA THR A 105 -0.51 7.01 -3.17
C THR A 105 -1.37 7.16 -1.92
N ASP A 106 -1.28 6.18 -1.01
CA ASP A 106 -1.98 6.15 0.28
C ASP A 106 -1.69 7.42 1.14
N ASP A 107 -0.74 8.28 0.70
CA ASP A 107 -0.39 9.62 1.21
C ASP A 107 -1.49 10.68 1.10
N GLY A 108 -2.57 10.40 0.39
CA GLY A 108 -3.73 11.28 0.31
C GLY A 108 -4.69 11.23 1.51
N ILE A 109 -4.32 10.62 2.65
CA ILE A 109 -5.24 10.46 3.78
C ILE A 109 -4.69 11.17 5.02
N ILE A 110 -5.48 12.10 5.56
CA ILE A 110 -5.22 12.74 6.85
C ILE A 110 -6.02 12.03 7.93
N TYR A 111 -5.39 11.73 9.06
CA TYR A 111 -6.09 11.26 10.26
C TYR A 111 -6.45 12.44 11.15
N LYS A 112 -7.75 12.62 11.42
CA LYS A 112 -8.25 13.74 12.22
C LYS A 112 -9.06 13.25 13.42
N PRO A 113 -8.75 13.70 14.65
CA PRO A 113 -9.46 13.26 15.84
C PRO A 113 -10.90 13.80 15.86
N LEU A 114 -11.84 13.03 16.41
CA LEU A 114 -13.27 13.42 16.46
C LEU A 114 -13.54 14.76 17.18
N THR A 115 -12.61 15.22 18.01
CA THR A 115 -12.62 16.55 18.64
C THR A 115 -12.60 17.72 17.67
N GLN A 116 -12.03 17.50 16.48
CA GLN A 116 -11.64 18.56 15.55
C GLN A 116 -12.27 18.37 14.16
N VAL A 117 -12.98 17.27 13.92
CA VAL A 117 -13.63 16.99 12.65
C VAL A 117 -14.81 17.93 12.41
N THR A 118 -14.96 18.34 11.16
CA THR A 118 -16.15 19.04 10.67
C THR A 118 -17.14 18.03 10.10
N LEU A 119 -18.38 18.46 9.82
CA LEU A 119 -19.35 17.57 9.18
C LEU A 119 -18.88 17.13 7.79
N ALA A 120 -18.24 18.02 7.01
CA ALA A 120 -17.68 17.67 5.71
C ALA A 120 -16.58 16.60 5.80
N ASP A 121 -15.78 16.62 6.86
CA ASP A 121 -14.77 15.58 7.12
C ASP A 121 -15.43 14.21 7.38
N VAL A 122 -16.56 14.21 8.08
CA VAL A 122 -17.35 12.99 8.35
C VAL A 122 -17.97 12.47 7.05
N ASP A 123 -18.57 13.35 6.24
CA ASP A 123 -19.14 12.98 4.94
C ASP A 123 -18.07 12.38 4.02
N ALA A 124 -16.89 13.01 3.94
CA ALA A 124 -15.77 12.49 3.15
C ALA A 124 -15.27 11.13 3.65
N HIS A 125 -15.23 10.92 4.97
CA HIS A 125 -14.89 9.61 5.54
C HIS A 125 -15.95 8.55 5.22
N LEU A 126 -17.25 8.90 5.27
CA LEU A 126 -18.34 8.01 4.93
C LEU A 126 -18.32 7.60 3.45
N ASP A 127 -17.99 8.52 2.56
CA ASP A 127 -17.80 8.23 1.13
C ASP A 127 -16.63 7.26 0.90
N LEU A 128 -15.51 7.48 1.60
CA LEU A 128 -14.35 6.59 1.58
C LEU A 128 -14.73 5.17 2.06
N LEU A 129 -15.43 5.06 3.19
CA LEU A 129 -15.89 3.76 3.72
C LEU A 129 -16.87 3.08 2.75
N SER A 130 -17.77 3.84 2.14
CA SER A 130 -18.71 3.32 1.16
C SER A 130 -18.00 2.74 -0.06
N ALA A 131 -16.99 3.44 -0.59
CA ALA A 131 -16.17 2.95 -1.68
C ALA A 131 -15.43 1.65 -1.31
N GLN A 132 -14.87 1.59 -0.08
CA GLN A 132 -14.20 0.39 0.42
C GLN A 132 -15.15 -0.81 0.56
N ILE A 133 -16.35 -0.59 1.10
CA ILE A 133 -17.39 -1.63 1.23
C ILE A 133 -17.79 -2.17 -0.15
N VAL A 134 -17.93 -1.30 -1.16
CA VAL A 134 -18.24 -1.71 -2.53
C VAL A 134 -17.10 -2.56 -3.12
N ALA A 135 -15.85 -2.13 -2.94
CA ALA A 135 -14.68 -2.88 -3.40
C ALA A 135 -14.58 -4.25 -2.72
N ASP A 136 -14.79 -4.31 -1.41
CA ASP A 136 -14.77 -5.54 -0.62
C ASP A 136 -15.92 -6.47 -1.01
N THR A 137 -17.12 -5.93 -1.26
CA THR A 137 -18.26 -6.70 -1.77
C THR A 137 -17.94 -7.32 -3.13
N ARG A 138 -17.30 -6.57 -4.03
CA ARG A 138 -16.86 -7.08 -5.34
C ARG A 138 -15.81 -8.18 -5.18
N ARG A 139 -14.84 -8.00 -4.29
CA ARG A 139 -13.81 -9.00 -3.98
C ARG A 139 -14.42 -10.27 -3.40
N HIS A 140 -15.36 -10.14 -2.46
CA HIS A 140 -16.08 -11.28 -1.89
C HIS A 140 -16.83 -12.07 -2.96
N ARG A 141 -17.54 -11.41 -3.88
CA ARG A 141 -18.23 -12.08 -5.00
C ARG A 141 -17.26 -12.87 -5.88
N ALA A 142 -16.14 -12.26 -6.28
CA ALA A 142 -15.13 -12.92 -7.10
C ALA A 142 -14.52 -14.15 -6.42
N VAL A 143 -14.22 -14.06 -5.11
CA VAL A 143 -13.70 -15.20 -4.34
C VAL A 143 -14.76 -16.30 -4.20
N LYS A 144 -16.02 -15.94 -4.03
CA LYS A 144 -17.14 -16.90 -3.99
C LYS A 144 -17.30 -17.60 -5.34
N GLU A 145 -17.28 -16.87 -6.45
CA GLU A 145 -17.36 -17.46 -7.80
C GLU A 145 -16.19 -18.42 -8.06
N LEU A 146 -14.96 -18.03 -7.68
CA LEU A 146 -13.80 -18.92 -7.77
C LEU A 146 -14.00 -20.21 -6.96
N ARG A 147 -14.52 -20.10 -5.73
CA ARG A 147 -14.86 -21.26 -4.89
C ARG A 147 -15.90 -22.15 -5.56
N ASP A 148 -16.98 -21.55 -6.09
CA ASP A 148 -18.08 -22.29 -6.71
C ASP A 148 -17.61 -23.02 -7.97
N LEU A 149 -16.73 -22.42 -8.78
CA LEU A 149 -16.05 -23.07 -9.91
C LEU A 149 -15.14 -24.21 -9.46
N ALA A 150 -14.34 -24.00 -8.41
CA ALA A 150 -13.45 -25.04 -7.88
C ALA A 150 -14.25 -26.23 -7.34
N TRP A 151 -15.35 -25.98 -6.63
CA TRP A 151 -16.26 -27.02 -6.16
C TRP A 151 -16.86 -27.79 -7.35
N ALA A 152 -17.37 -27.09 -8.37
CA ALA A 152 -17.90 -27.74 -9.58
C ALA A 152 -16.84 -28.61 -10.30
N ALA A 153 -15.55 -28.24 -10.21
CA ALA A 153 -14.43 -29.03 -10.72
C ALA A 153 -14.06 -30.25 -9.85
N GLY A 154 -14.68 -30.40 -8.68
CA GLY A 154 -14.47 -31.49 -7.73
C GLY A 154 -13.49 -31.17 -6.59
N ALA A 155 -13.18 -29.89 -6.35
CA ALA A 155 -12.32 -29.51 -5.23
C ALA A 155 -13.00 -29.79 -3.88
N THR A 156 -12.23 -30.35 -2.96
CA THR A 156 -12.57 -30.54 -1.54
C THR A 156 -11.84 -29.51 -0.66
N SER A 157 -12.12 -29.48 0.64
CA SER A 157 -11.54 -28.50 1.59
C SER A 157 -10.01 -28.45 1.57
N ASP A 158 -9.33 -29.57 1.32
CA ASP A 158 -7.86 -29.66 1.30
C ASP A 158 -7.28 -29.60 -0.13
N SER A 159 -8.12 -29.40 -1.14
CA SER A 159 -7.70 -29.41 -2.54
C SER A 159 -6.99 -28.11 -2.93
N VAL A 160 -5.91 -28.24 -3.71
CA VAL A 160 -5.30 -27.09 -4.38
C VAL A 160 -6.21 -26.65 -5.53
N ILE A 161 -6.72 -25.42 -5.47
CA ILE A 161 -7.71 -24.87 -6.42
C ILE A 161 -7.24 -25.00 -7.88
N LEU A 162 -5.98 -24.63 -8.16
CA LEU A 162 -5.43 -24.67 -9.51
C LEU A 162 -5.40 -26.09 -10.11
N VAL A 163 -5.09 -27.10 -9.29
CA VAL A 163 -5.05 -28.50 -9.73
C VAL A 163 -6.45 -28.98 -10.10
N SER A 164 -7.44 -28.64 -9.28
CA SER A 164 -8.85 -29.04 -9.50
C SER A 164 -9.42 -28.43 -10.78
N LEU A 165 -9.19 -27.12 -10.99
CA LEU A 165 -9.66 -26.41 -12.19
C LEU A 165 -8.96 -26.89 -13.47
N SER A 166 -7.66 -27.18 -13.41
CA SER A 166 -6.90 -27.69 -14.56
C SER A 166 -7.37 -29.09 -14.98
N GLY A 167 -7.62 -29.97 -14.00
CA GLY A 167 -8.15 -31.31 -14.25
C GLY A 167 -9.60 -31.33 -14.76
N ALA A 168 -10.39 -30.28 -14.49
CA ALA A 168 -11.72 -30.13 -15.08
C ALA A 168 -11.65 -29.66 -16.55
N GLN A 169 -10.73 -28.74 -16.88
CA GLN A 169 -10.53 -28.31 -18.27
C GLN A 169 -10.08 -29.45 -19.19
N GLN A 170 -9.21 -30.35 -18.71
CA GLN A 170 -8.78 -31.53 -19.46
C GLN A 170 -9.94 -32.49 -19.74
N ARG A 171 -10.84 -32.71 -18.77
CA ARG A 171 -12.03 -33.56 -18.93
C ARG A 171 -13.05 -32.98 -19.90
N ILE A 172 -13.13 -31.66 -20.03
CA ILE A 172 -14.01 -31.00 -21.03
C ILE A 172 -13.41 -31.12 -22.45
N GLY A 173 -12.08 -31.13 -22.57
CA GLY A 173 -11.38 -31.26 -23.85
C GLY A 173 -11.40 -32.67 -24.46
N GLU A 174 -11.65 -33.73 -23.68
CA GLU A 174 -11.74 -35.12 -24.17
C GLU A 174 -13.14 -35.51 -24.69
N VAL A 175 -14.14 -34.64 -24.56
CA VAL A 175 -15.55 -34.91 -24.95
C VAL A 175 -15.91 -34.28 -26.31
N VAL A 176 -14.92 -33.85 -27.10
CA VAL A 176 -15.13 -33.30 -28.46
C VAL A 176 -14.51 -34.20 -29.52
#